data_AF-A0AAV0QNP4-F1
#
_entry.id   AF-A0AAV0QNP4-F1
#
_cell.length_a   1.000
_cell.length_b   1.000
_cell.length_c   1.000
_cell.angle_alpha   90.00
_cell.angle_beta   90.00
_cell.angle_gamma   90.00
#
_symmetry.space_group_name_H-M   'P 1'
#
loop_
_entity.id
_entity.type
_entity.pdbx_description
1 polymer ?
#
loop_
_entity_poly.entity_id
_entity_poly.type
_entity_poly.pdbx_seq_one_letter_code
_entity_poly.pdbx_strand_id
1 'polypeptide(L)'
;MALLPATAIARMECVCANLRSLSSSGDDQLWGTKFADVFGEVQGLEPGSSLSMAVATTWKQRFVRTVMKKRKQERARNLAEEQALMRHWDWGQQAQLQVLVRRAGDAAAN
;
A
#
# COMPACT_ATOMS: atom_id res chain seq x y z
N MET A 1 12.33 14.35 -21.81
CA MET A 1 13.34 13.52 -21.10
C MET A 1 12.62 12.37 -20.40
N ALA A 2 13.19 11.17 -20.35
CA ALA A 2 12.63 10.07 -19.56
C ALA A 2 13.02 10.26 -18.08
N LEU A 3 12.06 10.58 -17.22
CA LEU A 3 12.29 10.75 -15.78
C LEU A 3 12.35 9.39 -15.08
N LEU A 4 13.39 9.15 -14.29
CA LEU A 4 13.55 7.91 -13.52
C LEU A 4 12.37 7.68 -12.56
N PRO A 5 11.91 6.43 -12.38
CA PRO A 5 10.95 6.08 -11.33
C PRO A 5 11.50 6.39 -9.94
N ALA A 6 10.64 6.78 -9.01
CA ALA A 6 11.01 7.03 -7.61
C ALA A 6 11.73 5.84 -6.94
N THR A 7 11.42 4.61 -7.36
CA THR A 7 12.08 3.37 -6.92
C THR A 7 13.50 3.20 -7.47
N ALA A 8 13.81 3.75 -8.65
CA ALA A 8 15.16 3.78 -9.20
C ALA A 8 16.00 4.86 -8.51
N ILE A 9 15.43 6.05 -8.30
CA ILE A 9 16.06 7.15 -7.54
C ILE A 9 16.44 6.65 -6.13
N ALA A 10 15.50 6.05 -5.39
CA ALA A 10 15.76 5.50 -4.06
C ALA A 10 16.87 4.43 -4.03
N ARG A 11 17.05 3.64 -5.10
CA ARG A 11 18.16 2.68 -5.22
C ARG A 11 19.51 3.39 -5.43
N MET A 12 19.54 4.48 -6.19
CA MET A 12 20.77 5.26 -6.44
C MET A 12 21.32 5.91 -5.16
N GLU A 13 20.45 6.31 -4.23
CA GLU A 13 20.85 6.85 -2.91
C GLU A 13 21.54 5.82 -1.98
N CYS A 14 21.39 4.54 -2.27
CA CYS A 14 22.10 3.45 -1.61
C CYS A 14 23.48 3.18 -2.22
N VAL A 15 23.76 3.66 -3.44
CA VAL A 15 25.03 3.39 -4.15
C VAL A 15 26.18 4.22 -3.58
N CYS A 16 26.01 5.53 -3.40
CA CYS A 16 27.05 6.38 -2.80
C CYS A 16 26.50 7.66 -2.15
N ALA A 17 27.33 8.31 -1.32
CA ALA A 17 26.98 9.56 -0.66
C ALA A 17 26.65 10.70 -1.63
N ASN A 18 27.35 10.79 -2.76
CA ASN A 18 27.14 11.87 -3.74
C ASN A 18 25.75 11.75 -4.40
N LEU A 19 25.31 10.55 -4.77
CA LEU A 19 23.98 10.32 -5.35
C LEU A 19 22.86 10.58 -4.33
N ARG A 20 23.08 10.20 -3.06
CA ARG A 20 22.19 10.54 -1.95
C ARG A 20 22.09 12.06 -1.74
N SER A 21 23.22 12.77 -1.78
CA SER A 21 23.27 14.23 -1.68
C SER A 21 22.50 14.89 -2.82
N LEU A 22 22.76 14.50 -4.08
CA LEU A 22 22.07 15.04 -5.25
C LEU A 22 20.54 14.84 -5.19
N SER A 23 20.09 13.67 -4.73
CA SER A 23 18.66 13.40 -4.54
C SER A 23 18.03 14.15 -3.36
N SER A 24 18.83 14.71 -2.45
CA SER A 24 18.36 15.46 -1.28
C SER A 24 18.42 16.97 -1.48
N SER A 25 19.44 17.48 -2.21
CA SER A 25 19.59 18.89 -2.55
C SER A 25 18.53 19.41 -3.53
N GLY A 26 17.85 18.50 -4.24
CA GLY A 26 16.74 18.81 -5.14
C GLY A 26 15.39 18.26 -4.68
N ASP A 27 15.17 18.04 -3.37
CA ASP A 27 13.99 17.32 -2.86
C ASP A 27 12.66 17.91 -3.35
N ASP A 28 12.47 19.23 -3.26
CA ASP A 28 11.24 19.89 -3.68
C ASP A 28 10.90 19.70 -5.17
N GLN A 29 11.89 19.84 -6.05
CA GLN A 29 11.67 19.64 -7.49
C GLN A 29 11.59 18.16 -7.87
N LEU A 30 12.52 17.34 -7.37
CA LEU A 30 12.61 15.92 -7.75
C LEU A 30 11.49 15.10 -7.13
N TRP A 31 11.32 15.18 -5.80
CA TRP A 31 10.33 14.39 -5.08
C TRP A 31 8.95 15.05 -5.07
N GLY A 32 8.84 16.37 -5.24
CA GLY A 32 7.56 17.03 -5.50
C GLY A 32 6.95 16.55 -6.83
N THR A 33 7.69 16.62 -7.94
CA THR A 33 7.23 16.06 -9.22
C THR A 33 6.95 14.56 -9.12
N LYS A 34 7.83 13.76 -8.48
CA LYS A 34 7.56 12.32 -8.31
C LYS A 34 6.37 12.02 -7.38
N PHE A 35 5.96 12.94 -6.51
CA PHE A 35 4.72 12.83 -5.75
C PHE A 35 3.52 13.07 -6.66
N ALA A 36 3.52 14.16 -7.44
CA ALA A 36 2.46 14.47 -8.40
C ALA A 36 2.26 13.35 -9.44
N ASP A 37 3.35 12.83 -10.02
CA ASP A 37 3.34 11.71 -10.98
C ASP A 37 2.59 10.45 -10.47
N VAL A 38 2.60 10.20 -9.16
CA VAL A 38 2.18 8.92 -8.54
C VAL A 38 0.89 9.06 -7.71
N PHE A 39 0.55 10.29 -7.29
CA PHE A 39 -0.57 10.57 -6.40
C PHE A 39 -1.53 11.66 -6.90
N GLY A 40 -1.20 12.35 -8.00
CA GLY A 40 -1.91 13.54 -8.47
C GLY A 40 -1.41 14.83 -7.80
N GLU A 41 -1.78 15.97 -8.37
CA GLU A 41 -1.52 17.27 -7.74
C GLU A 41 -2.26 17.40 -6.40
N VAL A 42 -1.58 17.95 -5.40
CA VAL A 42 -2.15 18.13 -4.05
C VAL A 42 -2.46 19.62 -3.81
N GLN A 43 -3.66 20.03 -4.23
CA GLN A 43 -4.20 21.33 -3.83
C GLN A 43 -4.26 21.44 -2.30
N GLY A 44 -3.82 22.57 -1.75
CA GLY A 44 -3.83 22.83 -0.30
C GLY A 44 -2.54 22.50 0.46
N LEU A 45 -1.45 22.09 -0.20
CA LEU A 45 -0.10 21.98 0.41
C LEU A 45 0.78 23.22 0.15
N GLU A 46 0.19 24.41 0.30
CA GLU A 46 0.90 25.70 0.21
C GLU A 46 2.09 25.78 1.18
N PRO A 47 3.29 26.21 0.72
CA PRO A 47 4.41 26.49 1.60
C PRO A 47 4.07 27.66 2.53
N GLY A 48 4.06 27.42 3.85
CA GLY A 48 3.83 28.47 4.85
C GLY A 48 2.49 28.43 5.58
N SER A 49 1.60 27.47 5.30
CA SER A 49 0.45 27.23 6.21
C SER A 49 0.95 26.85 7.61
N SER A 50 0.22 27.21 8.67
CA SER A 50 0.65 26.93 10.06
C SER A 50 0.81 25.43 10.37
N LEU A 51 0.06 24.57 9.66
CA LEU A 51 0.22 23.11 9.70
C LEU A 51 1.52 22.62 9.02
N SER A 52 2.08 23.37 8.07
CA SER A 52 3.34 23.01 7.41
C SER A 52 4.57 23.26 8.29
N MET A 53 4.52 24.24 9.21
CA MET A 53 5.64 24.54 10.11
C MET A 53 5.81 23.51 11.25
N ALA A 54 4.74 22.80 11.63
CA ALA A 54 4.78 21.87 12.77
C ALA A 54 5.71 20.66 12.54
N VAL A 55 5.86 20.20 11.29
CA VAL A 55 6.94 19.28 10.89
C VAL A 55 7.37 19.58 9.45
N ALA A 56 8.57 20.14 9.29
CA ALA A 56 9.23 20.34 7.99
C ALA A 56 9.53 18.99 7.30
N THR A 57 8.51 18.46 6.63
CA THR A 57 8.51 17.14 5.99
C THR A 57 8.77 17.29 4.51
N THR A 58 9.97 16.91 4.07
CA THR A 58 10.38 16.94 2.66
C THR A 58 9.44 16.11 1.80
N TRP A 59 9.36 16.41 0.50
CA TRP A 59 8.51 15.65 -0.43
C TRP A 59 8.90 14.19 -0.52
N LYS A 60 10.19 13.86 -0.39
CA LYS A 60 10.64 12.47 -0.22
C LYS A 60 10.02 11.80 1.01
N GLN A 61 10.00 12.48 2.15
CA GLN A 61 9.36 11.94 3.37
C GLN A 61 7.84 11.76 3.17
N ARG A 62 7.18 12.73 2.54
CA ARG A 62 5.74 12.64 2.19
C ARG A 62 5.48 11.44 1.28
N PHE A 63 6.27 11.29 0.21
CA PHE A 63 6.20 10.18 -0.74
C PHE A 63 6.33 8.83 -0.04
N VAL A 64 7.39 8.63 0.76
CA VAL A 64 7.64 7.37 1.49
C VAL A 64 6.50 7.06 2.47
N ARG A 65 6.01 8.05 3.23
CA ARG A 65 4.86 7.88 4.14
C ARG A 65 3.61 7.44 3.38
N THR A 66 3.28 8.07 2.24
CA THR A 66 2.11 7.71 1.43
C THR A 66 2.23 6.32 0.81
N VAL A 67 3.41 5.94 0.27
CA VAL A 67 3.67 4.57 -0.23
C VAL A 67 3.50 3.54 0.88
N MET A 68 4.07 3.76 2.06
CA MET A 68 3.93 2.84 3.19
C MET A 68 2.47 2.73 3.68
N LYS A 69 1.73 3.84 3.73
CA LYS A 69 0.30 3.84 4.08
C LYS A 69 -0.52 3.00 3.09
N LYS A 70 -0.40 3.26 1.78
CA LYS A 70 -1.11 2.47 0.74
C LYS A 70 -0.74 0.99 0.82
N ARG A 71 0.55 0.64 0.98
CA ARG A 71 1.00 -0.76 1.12
C ARG A 71 0.46 -1.46 2.38
N LYS A 72 0.29 -0.74 3.50
CA LYS A 72 -0.33 -1.29 4.72
C LYS A 72 -1.82 -1.55 4.51
N GLN A 73 -2.53 -0.63 3.86
CA GLN A 73 -3.95 -0.80 3.52
C GLN A 73 -4.18 -1.99 2.58
N GLU A 74 -3.35 -2.12 1.53
CA GLU A 74 -3.44 -3.23 0.58
C GLU A 74 -3.20 -4.59 1.25
N ARG A 75 -2.15 -4.71 2.09
CA ARG A 75 -1.91 -5.96 2.84
C ARG A 75 -3.08 -6.32 3.78
N ALA A 76 -3.71 -5.33 4.40
CA ALA A 76 -4.87 -5.56 5.26
C ALA A 76 -6.12 -5.98 4.46
N ARG A 77 -6.31 -5.43 3.25
CA ARG A 77 -7.36 -5.84 2.32
C ARG A 77 -7.17 -7.29 1.88
N ASN A 78 -6.00 -7.63 1.36
CA ASN A 78 -5.73 -8.96 0.80
C ASN A 78 -5.85 -10.05 1.90
N LEU A 79 -5.38 -9.78 3.12
CA LEU A 79 -5.56 -10.68 4.27
C LEU A 79 -7.04 -10.86 4.65
N ALA A 80 -7.87 -9.81 4.52
CA ALA A 80 -9.31 -9.91 4.77
C ALA A 80 -10.04 -10.69 3.65
N GLU A 81 -9.60 -10.55 2.41
CA GLU A 81 -10.07 -11.33 1.25
C GLU A 81 -9.70 -12.82 1.40
N GLU A 82 -8.45 -13.15 1.75
CA GLU A 82 -8.00 -14.51 2.10
C GLU A 82 -8.83 -15.11 3.24
N GLN A 83 -9.04 -14.37 4.33
CA GLN A 83 -9.88 -14.80 5.45
C GLN A 83 -11.36 -14.96 5.08
N ALA A 84 -11.87 -14.23 4.08
CA ALA A 84 -13.23 -14.41 3.58
C ALA A 84 -13.36 -15.69 2.74
N LEU A 85 -12.38 -15.96 1.87
CA LEU A 85 -12.30 -17.18 1.06
C LEU A 85 -12.19 -18.44 1.94
N MET A 86 -11.32 -18.43 2.95
CA MET A 86 -11.20 -19.54 3.91
C MET A 86 -12.52 -19.82 4.63
N ARG A 87 -13.17 -18.78 5.20
CA ARG A 87 -14.48 -18.95 5.84
C ARG A 87 -15.54 -19.49 4.89
N HIS A 88 -15.60 -19.00 3.65
CA HIS A 88 -16.55 -19.49 2.65
C HIS A 88 -16.32 -20.97 2.29
N TRP A 89 -15.06 -21.40 2.22
CA TRP A 89 -14.71 -22.81 2.05
C TRP A 89 -15.18 -23.68 3.23
N ASP A 90 -14.94 -23.24 4.47
CA ASP A 90 -15.35 -23.97 5.67
C ASP A 90 -16.89 -24.12 5.76
N TRP A 91 -17.65 -23.07 5.44
CA TRP A 91 -19.12 -23.15 5.32
C TRP A 91 -19.56 -24.15 4.24
N GLY A 92 -18.87 -24.20 3.10
CA GLY A 92 -19.14 -25.16 2.04
C GLY A 92 -18.90 -26.61 2.47
N GLN A 93 -17.80 -26.88 3.17
CA GLN A 93 -17.51 -28.20 3.77
C GLN A 93 -18.57 -28.58 4.81
N GLN A 94 -18.94 -27.66 5.70
CA GLN A 94 -19.94 -27.92 6.74
C GLN A 94 -21.33 -28.22 6.14
N ALA A 95 -21.73 -27.53 5.08
CA ALA A 95 -22.98 -27.81 4.36
C ALA A 95 -22.97 -29.20 3.67
N GLN A 96 -21.85 -29.59 3.05
CA GLN A 96 -21.69 -30.93 2.46
C GLN A 96 -21.80 -32.03 3.53
N LEU A 97 -21.15 -31.84 4.69
CA LEU A 97 -21.25 -32.77 5.81
C LEU A 97 -22.68 -32.91 6.34
N GLN A 98 -23.44 -31.82 6.47
CA GLN A 98 -24.85 -31.87 6.88
C GLN A 98 -25.73 -32.68 5.89
N VAL A 99 -25.49 -32.54 4.58
CA VAL A 99 -26.21 -33.32 3.55
C VAL A 99 -25.84 -34.80 3.61
N LEU A 100 -24.57 -35.13 3.86
CA LEU A 100 -24.12 -36.53 4.01
C LEU A 100 -24.69 -37.18 5.28
N VAL A 101 -24.64 -36.49 6.42
CA VAL A 101 -25.21 -36.98 7.69
C VAL A 101 -26.72 -37.21 7.56
N ARG A 102 -27.44 -36.28 6.92
CA ARG A 102 -28.88 -36.46 6.66
C ARG A 102 -29.17 -37.69 5.81
N ARG A 103 -28.48 -37.86 4.68
CA ARG A 103 -28.64 -39.04 3.81
C ARG A 103 -28.32 -40.35 4.53
N ALA A 104 -27.32 -40.37 5.41
CA ALA A 104 -26.98 -41.54 6.22
C ALA A 104 -28.07 -41.86 7.26
N GLY A 105 -28.68 -40.84 7.88
CA GLY A 105 -29.83 -41.01 8.77
C GLY A 105 -31.07 -41.52 8.05
N ASP A 106 -31.42 -40.89 6.91
CA ASP A 106 -32.55 -41.31 6.07
C ASP A 106 -32.38 -42.77 5.58
N ALA A 107 -31.15 -43.20 5.27
CA ALA A 107 -30.82 -44.56 4.85
C ALA A 107 -30.73 -45.59 5.99
N ALA A 108 -30.65 -45.16 7.26
CA ALA A 108 -30.64 -46.04 8.44
C ALA A 108 -32.02 -46.20 9.10
N ALA A 109 -33.04 -45.53 8.55
CA ALA A 109 -34.43 -45.56 9.01
C ALA A 109 -35.37 -46.37 8.09
N ASN A 110 -34.81 -47.09 7.11
CA ASN A 110 -35.49 -47.97 6.15
C ASN A 110 -34.86 -49.38 6.19
#